data_AF-A0A5J4THY5-F1
#
_entry.id   AF-A0A5J4THY5-F1
#
_cell.length_a   1.000
_cell.length_b   1.000
_cell.length_c   1.000
_cell.angle_alpha   90.00
_cell.angle_beta   90.00
_cell.angle_gamma   90.00
#
_symmetry.space_group_name_H-M   'P 1'
#
loop_
_entity.id
_entity.type
_entity.pdbx_description
1 polymer ?
#
loop_
_entity_poly.entity_id
_entity_poly.type
_entity_poly.pdbx_seq_one_letter_code
_entity_poly.pdbx_strand_id
1 'polypeptide(L)'
;KLKGVNQKTNKITKDQIVDCINEGKITKCTNMRLGQKNHQMSQLSIEKNGITGIHTKMVVLENQSCCPFMYGLTANDYSYV
;
A
#
# COMPACT_ATOMS: atom_id res chain seq x y z
N LYS A 1 6.45 -3.00 -11.56
CA LYS A 1 5.06 -2.47 -11.71
C LYS A 1 4.48 -2.23 -10.32
N LEU A 2 4.01 -1.02 -10.01
CA LEU A 2 3.36 -0.71 -8.73
C LEU A 2 2.01 -1.43 -8.62
N LYS A 3 1.70 -2.00 -7.45
CA LYS A 3 0.44 -2.72 -7.20
C LYS A 3 -0.65 -1.73 -6.78
N GLY A 4 -1.82 -1.81 -7.41
CA GLY A 4 -3.00 -1.09 -6.95
C GLY A 4 -3.09 0.39 -7.32
N VAL A 5 -2.13 0.95 -8.08
CA VAL A 5 -2.06 2.36 -8.51
C VAL A 5 -1.99 2.46 -10.04
N ASN A 6 -2.70 3.43 -10.63
CA ASN A 6 -2.56 3.76 -12.04
C ASN A 6 -1.33 4.64 -12.29
N GLN A 7 -0.30 4.05 -12.91
CA GLN A 7 0.98 4.72 -13.23
C GLN A 7 0.89 5.72 -14.38
N LYS A 8 -0.17 5.67 -15.21
CA LYS A 8 -0.36 6.65 -16.29
C LYS A 8 -0.74 8.02 -15.72
N THR A 9 -1.58 8.03 -14.69
CA THR A 9 -2.08 9.25 -14.04
C THR A 9 -1.23 9.67 -12.84
N ASN A 10 -0.66 8.70 -12.12
CA ASN A 10 0.19 8.97 -10.96
C ASN A 10 1.65 8.67 -11.33
N LYS A 11 2.41 9.72 -11.66
CA LYS A 11 3.84 9.64 -11.89
C LYS A 11 4.56 9.79 -10.56
N ILE A 12 5.34 8.78 -10.18
CA ILE A 12 6.17 8.81 -8.97
C ILE A 12 7.58 9.21 -9.36
N THR A 13 8.13 10.24 -8.71
CA THR A 13 9.48 10.74 -8.97
C THR A 13 10.51 10.03 -8.10
N LYS A 14 11.80 10.17 -8.46
CA LYS A 14 12.90 9.62 -7.66
C LYS A 14 12.95 10.27 -6.27
N ASP A 15 12.72 11.58 -6.19
CA ASP A 15 12.74 12.32 -4.93
C ASP A 15 11.67 11.82 -3.97
N GLN A 16 10.46 11.54 -4.46
CA GLN A 16 9.40 10.93 -3.65
C GLN A 16 9.80 9.58 -3.07
N ILE A 17 10.59 8.78 -3.81
CA ILE A 17 11.11 7.50 -3.32
C ILE A 17 12.15 7.74 -2.21
N VAL A 18 13.08 8.67 -2.42
CA VAL A 18 14.13 9.01 -1.45
C VAL A 18 13.50 9.52 -0.14
N ASP A 19 12.53 10.42 -0.24
CA ASP A 19 11.75 10.94 0.87
C ASP A 19 11.04 9.83 1.66
N CYS A 20 10.43 8.87 0.97
CA CYS A 20 9.75 7.75 1.63
C CYS A 20 10.71 6.86 2.43
N ILE A 21 11.93 6.64 1.91
CA ILE A 21 12.95 5.80 2.55
C ILE A 21 13.60 6.51 3.73
N ASN A 22 14.05 7.75 3.52
CA ASN A 22 14.86 8.47 4.51
C ASN A 22 14.02 9.13 5.60
N GLU A 23 12.84 9.63 5.25
CA GLU A 23 11.99 10.40 6.17
C GLU A 23 10.76 9.62 6.64
N GLY A 24 10.60 8.36 6.19
CA GLY A 24 9.42 7.55 6.50
C GLY A 24 8.11 8.09 5.92
N LYS A 25 8.19 9.02 4.94
CA LYS A 25 7.01 9.59 4.28
C LYS A 25 6.21 8.51 3.54
N ILE A 26 4.90 8.74 3.44
CA ILE A 26 3.99 7.92 2.63
C ILE A 26 3.54 8.76 1.43
N THR A 27 3.98 8.38 0.24
CA THR A 27 3.48 9.03 -0.98
C THR A 27 2.13 8.44 -1.32
N LYS A 28 1.10 9.28 -1.35
CA LYS A 28 -0.25 8.91 -1.74
C LYS A 28 -0.48 9.11 -3.24
N CYS A 29 -1.38 8.32 -3.80
CA CYS A 29 -1.77 8.38 -5.20
C CYS A 29 -3.28 8.28 -5.30
N THR A 30 -3.85 8.95 -6.31
CA THR A 30 -5.30 8.97 -6.51
C THR A 30 -5.66 8.12 -7.70
N ASN A 31 -6.49 7.10 -7.46
CA ASN A 31 -7.02 6.25 -8.51
C ASN A 31 -8.44 6.66 -8.84
N MET A 32 -8.66 7.03 -10.10
CA MET A 32 -9.98 7.32 -10.62
C MET A 32 -10.54 6.07 -11.28
N ARG A 33 -11.77 5.69 -10.90
CA ARG A 33 -12.52 4.59 -11.51
C ARG A 33 -13.91 5.08 -11.87
N LEU A 34 -14.36 4.76 -13.08
CA LEU A 34 -15.76 4.90 -13.45
C LEU A 34 -16.53 3.64 -13.04
N GLY A 35 -17.68 3.83 -12.42
CA GLY A 35 -18.59 2.76 -12.03
C GLY A 35 -20.02 3.12 -12.44
N GLN A 36 -20.76 2.13 -12.94
CA GLN A 36 -22.17 2.30 -13.27
C GLN A 36 -23.03 1.54 -12.27
N LYS A 37 -24.05 2.20 -11.72
CA LYS A 37 -25.06 1.60 -10.85
C LYS A 37 -26.41 2.18 -11.19
N ASN A 38 -27.44 1.34 -11.33
CA ASN A 38 -28.81 1.76 -11.68
C ASN A 38 -28.85 2.67 -12.93
N HIS A 39 -28.11 2.32 -13.98
CA HIS A 39 -27.97 3.10 -15.22
C HIS A 39 -27.34 4.49 -15.08
N GLN A 40 -26.88 4.86 -13.88
CA GLN A 40 -26.15 6.09 -13.64
C GLN A 40 -24.65 5.79 -13.56
N MET A 41 -23.86 6.54 -14.32
CA MET A 41 -22.41 6.48 -14.26
C MET A 41 -21.92 7.46 -13.20
N SER A 42 -20.94 7.03 -12.41
CA SER A 42 -20.30 7.83 -11.38
C SER A 42 -18.78 7.67 -11.49
N GLN A 43 -18.06 8.72 -11.12
CA GLN A 43 -16.62 8.70 -10.99
C GLN A 43 -16.25 8.61 -9.51
N LEU A 44 -15.48 7.58 -9.17
CA LEU A 44 -14.97 7.36 -7.83
C LEU A 44 -13.49 7.69 -7.80
N SER A 45 -13.12 8.60 -6.91
CA SER A 45 -11.74 8.93 -6.58
C SER A 45 -11.36 8.20 -5.30
N ILE A 46 -10.34 7.34 -5.38
CA ILE A 46 -9.87 6.55 -4.25
C ILE A 46 -8.40 6.89 -4.02
N GLU A 47 -8.11 7.46 -2.86
CA GLU A 47 -6.75 7.66 -2.40
C GLU A 47 -6.15 6.33 -1.96
N LYS A 48 -4.92 6.06 -2.39
CA LYS A 48 -4.17 4.84 -2.07
C LYS A 48 -2.75 5.20 -1.71
N ASN A 49 -2.13 4.38 -0.87
CA ASN A 49 -0.69 4.45 -0.67
C ASN A 49 -0.01 4.04 -1.97
N GLY A 50 0.75 4.97 -2.54
CA GLY A 50 1.52 4.78 -3.77
C GLY A 50 2.81 4.05 -3.50
N ILE A 51 3.65 4.66 -2.68
CA ILE A 51 4.89 4.09 -2.17
C ILE A 51 5.04 4.39 -0.69
N THR A 52 5.72 3.50 0.01
CA THR A 52 6.05 3.58 1.43
C THR A 52 7.52 3.19 1.59
N GLY A 53 8.23 3.75 2.57
CA GLY A 53 9.58 3.32 2.93
C GLY A 53 9.66 1.93 3.58
N ILE A 54 8.51 1.35 3.95
CA ILE A 54 8.43 0.04 4.61
C ILE A 54 8.54 -1.08 3.56
N HIS A 55 9.63 -1.84 3.63
CA HIS A 55 9.83 -3.04 2.80
C HIS A 55 9.32 -4.32 3.46
N THR A 56 9.17 -4.32 4.79
CA THR A 56 8.65 -5.45 5.56
C THR A 56 7.15 -5.60 5.33
N LYS A 57 6.77 -6.63 4.58
CA LYS A 57 5.36 -6.94 4.28
C LYS A 57 4.81 -8.10 5.10
N MET A 58 5.69 -8.86 5.74
CA MET A 58 5.37 -10.08 6.46
C MET A 58 6.39 -10.32 7.58
N VAL A 59 5.92 -10.98 8.63
CA VAL A 59 6.73 -11.50 9.73
C VAL A 59 6.69 -13.02 9.64
N VAL A 60 7.85 -13.67 9.79
CA VAL A 60 7.97 -15.12 9.87
C VAL A 60 7.86 -15.53 11.34
N LEU A 61 6.98 -16.46 11.66
CA LEU A 61 6.74 -16.98 13.02
C LEU A 61 7.66 -18.18 13.30
N GLU A 62 7.78 -18.58 14.56
CA GLU A 62 8.69 -19.67 14.98
C GLU A 62 8.40 -21.00 14.27
N ASN A 63 7.13 -21.28 13.97
CA ASN A 63 6.70 -22.46 13.22
C ASN A 63 6.93 -22.34 11.69
N GLN A 64 7.69 -21.36 11.22
CA GLN A 64 7.93 -21.05 9.79
C GLN A 64 6.70 -20.60 9.01
N SER A 65 5.56 -20.39 9.67
CA SER A 65 4.42 -19.73 9.03
C SER A 65 4.69 -18.24 8.83
N CYS A 66 3.95 -17.62 7.90
CA CYS A 66 4.11 -16.22 7.56
C CYS A 66 2.83 -15.46 7.84
N CYS A 67 2.93 -14.32 8.52
CA CYS A 67 1.81 -13.44 8.81
C CYS A 67 2.06 -12.04 8.22
N PRO A 68 1.01 -11.27 7.84
CA PRO A 68 1.19 -9.90 7.39
C PRO A 68 1.88 -9.04 8.46
N PHE A 69 2.76 -8.14 8.04
CA PHE A 69 3.33 -7.15 8.95
C PHE A 69 2.25 -6.13 9.33
N MET A 70 2.04 -5.92 10.63
CA MET A 70 1.19 -4.85 11.17
C MET A 70 2.05 -3.91 12.02
N TYR A 71 1.87 -2.61 11.81
CA TYR A 71 2.64 -1.59 12.54
C TYR A 71 2.37 -1.71 14.05
N GLY A 72 3.45 -1.78 14.84
CA GLY A 72 3.38 -1.90 16.30
C GLY A 72 3.19 -3.33 16.82
N LEU A 73 3.03 -4.33 15.95
CA LEU A 73 2.97 -5.74 16.34
C LEU A 73 4.29 -6.45 16.02
N THR A 74 4.66 -7.39 16.88
CA THR A 74 5.81 -8.28 16.78
C THR A 74 5.35 -9.71 16.51
N ALA A 75 6.28 -10.63 16.24
CA ALA A 75 5.96 -12.05 16.03
C ALA A 75 5.22 -12.67 17.22
N ASN A 76 5.50 -12.20 18.44
CA ASN A 76 4.90 -12.70 19.68
C ASN A 76 3.42 -12.33 19.83
N ASP A 77 2.95 -11.33 19.10
CA ASP A 77 1.56 -10.89 19.13
C ASP A 77 0.65 -11.75 18.23
N TYR A 78 1.22 -12.70 17.47
CA TYR A 78 0.48 -13.59 16.58
C TYR A 78 0.31 -14.97 17.19
N SER A 79 -0.94 -15.44 17.29
CA SER A 79 -1.25 -16.83 17.57
C SER A 79 -1.28 -17.65 16.28
N TYR A 80 -0.66 -18.82 16.29
CA TYR A 80 -0.72 -19.80 15.20
C TYR A 80 -1.17 -21.16 15.75
N VAL A 81 -1.87 -21.92 14.91
CA VAL A 81 -2.31 -23.30 15.19
C VAL A 81 -1.29 -24.27 14.62
#